data_AF-A0A0F9INB6-F1
#
_entry.id   AF-A0A0F9INB6-F1
#
_cell.length_a   1.000
_cell.length_b   1.000
_cell.length_c   1.000
_cell.angle_alpha   90.00
_cell.angle_beta   90.00
_cell.angle_gamma   90.00
#
_symmetry.space_group_name_H-M   'P 1'
#
loop_
_entity.id
_entity.type
_entity.pdbx_description
1 polymer ?
#
loop_
_entity_poly.entity_id
_entity_poly.type
_entity_poly.pdbx_seq_one_letter_code
_entity_poly.pdbx_strand_id
1 'polypeptide(L)'
;MSITNYMSTSKLTVDDFVNESKLSFTDISTEAVRRYRFKGDEIVEIPGPLLLNVSRTGGHRVFDENGVSHYIPKGWIELSWVAKIGEANFVK
;
A
#
# COMPACT_ATOMS: atom_id res chain seq x y z
N MET A 1 -10.46 -1.59 -37.46
CA MET A 1 -10.72 -0.82 -36.23
C MET A 1 -10.86 -1.83 -35.10
N SER A 2 -9.84 -2.00 -34.27
CA SER A 2 -9.90 -2.91 -33.12
C SER A 2 -10.17 -2.08 -31.88
N ILE A 3 -11.31 -2.33 -31.26
CA ILE A 3 -11.74 -1.72 -30.01
C ILE A 3 -11.04 -2.49 -28.91
N THR A 4 -10.08 -1.86 -28.24
CA THR A 4 -9.47 -2.43 -27.03
C THR A 4 -10.50 -2.37 -25.92
N ASN A 5 -11.08 -3.52 -25.56
CA ASN A 5 -11.84 -3.66 -24.31
C ASN A 5 -10.88 -3.36 -23.16
N TYR A 6 -11.02 -2.17 -22.57
CA TYR A 6 -10.38 -1.85 -21.30
C TYR A 6 -11.11 -2.68 -20.24
N MET A 7 -10.56 -3.84 -19.92
CA MET A 7 -11.08 -4.74 -18.89
C MET A 7 -11.22 -3.94 -17.60
N SER A 8 -12.42 -3.93 -17.03
CA SER A 8 -12.65 -3.54 -15.65
C SER A 8 -11.87 -4.50 -14.75
N THR A 9 -10.63 -4.14 -14.40
CA THR A 9 -9.83 -4.89 -13.44
C THR A 9 -10.49 -4.74 -12.08
N SER A 10 -11.18 -5.78 -11.61
CA SER A 10 -11.65 -5.85 -10.24
C SER A 10 -10.49 -5.60 -9.29
N LYS A 11 -10.69 -4.69 -8.34
CA LYS A 11 -9.71 -4.41 -7.29
C LYS A 11 -9.48 -5.65 -6.44
N LEU A 12 -8.23 -5.91 -6.10
CA LEU A 12 -7.85 -7.00 -5.20
C LEU A 12 -8.19 -6.66 -3.75
N THR A 13 -8.25 -7.72 -2.94
CA THR A 13 -8.45 -7.67 -1.49
C THR A 13 -7.29 -8.34 -0.76
N VAL A 14 -7.31 -8.30 0.56
CA VAL A 14 -6.29 -8.96 1.41
C VAL A 14 -6.21 -10.46 1.13
N ASP A 15 -7.35 -11.11 0.82
CA ASP A 15 -7.41 -12.55 0.57
C ASP A 15 -6.70 -12.97 -0.73
N ASP A 16 -6.46 -12.03 -1.65
CA ASP A 16 -5.75 -12.28 -2.92
C ASP A 16 -4.22 -12.25 -2.75
N PHE A 17 -3.71 -11.88 -1.57
CA PHE A 17 -2.28 -11.74 -1.33
C PHE A 17 -1.58 -13.10 -1.15
N VAL A 18 -0.69 -13.43 -2.08
CA VAL A 18 0.17 -14.61 -1.99
C VAL A 18 1.53 -14.23 -1.42
N ASN A 19 1.85 -14.77 -0.24
CA ASN A 19 3.12 -14.53 0.45
C ASN A 19 3.97 -15.80 0.55
N GLU A 20 4.97 -15.92 -0.32
CA GLU A 20 5.96 -17.01 -0.26
C GLU A 20 7.20 -16.64 0.57
N SER A 21 7.23 -15.45 1.16
CA SER A 21 8.33 -15.02 2.03
C SER A 21 8.10 -15.43 3.49
N LYS A 22 9.12 -15.23 4.34
CA LYS A 22 9.00 -15.41 5.80
C LYS A 22 8.53 -14.14 6.53
N LEU A 23 8.12 -13.11 5.79
CA LEU A 23 7.71 -11.83 6.37
C LEU A 23 6.25 -11.88 6.78
N SER A 24 5.95 -11.29 7.94
CA SER A 24 4.58 -11.06 8.38
C SER A 24 4.08 -9.73 7.83
N PHE A 25 2.84 -9.71 7.34
CA PHE A 25 2.18 -8.51 6.85
C PHE A 25 0.99 -8.19 7.76
N THR A 26 0.83 -6.91 8.07
CA THR A 26 -0.31 -6.34 8.79
C THR A 26 -1.35 -5.85 7.78
N ASP A 27 -2.61 -6.21 8.01
CA ASP A 27 -3.75 -5.67 7.26
C ASP A 27 -3.90 -4.17 7.57
N ILE A 28 -3.73 -3.36 6.52
CA ILE A 28 -3.92 -1.90 6.54
C ILE A 28 -5.00 -1.48 5.54
N SER A 29 -5.88 -2.39 5.13
CA SER A 29 -6.92 -2.17 4.11
C SER A 29 -7.98 -1.14 4.51
N THR A 30 -7.97 -0.69 5.77
CA THR A 30 -8.74 0.47 6.24
C THR A 30 -8.24 1.78 5.63
N GLU A 31 -7.02 1.84 5.12
CA GLU A 31 -6.44 3.02 4.49
C GLU A 31 -7.00 3.23 3.07
N ALA A 32 -7.42 4.46 2.78
CA ALA A 32 -7.75 4.90 1.43
C ALA A 32 -6.49 5.30 0.65
N VAL A 33 -5.51 5.90 1.34
CA VAL A 33 -4.24 6.32 0.75
C VAL A 33 -3.15 6.38 1.81
N ARG A 34 -1.93 6.01 1.42
CA ARG A 34 -0.70 6.14 2.23
C ARG A 34 0.33 6.99 1.49
N ARG A 35 0.99 7.89 2.21
CA ARG A 35 2.00 8.81 1.66
C ARG A 35 3.30 8.76 2.44
N TYR A 36 4.39 8.80 1.70
CA TYR A 36 5.74 8.94 2.23
C TYR A 36 6.34 10.22 1.65
N ARG A 37 6.75 11.12 2.52
CA ARG A 37 7.44 12.35 2.11
C ARG A 37 8.92 12.25 2.45
N PHE A 38 9.77 12.51 1.47
CA PHE A 38 11.23 12.53 1.61
C PHE A 38 11.75 13.96 1.78
N LYS A 39 13.03 14.07 2.15
CA LYS A 39 13.67 15.36 2.47
C LYS A 39 13.70 16.34 1.29
N GLY A 40 13.68 15.86 0.04
CA GLY A 40 13.61 16.70 -1.16
C GLY A 40 12.18 17.05 -1.58
N ASP A 41 11.20 16.87 -0.68
CA ASP A 41 9.77 17.03 -0.92
C ASP A 41 9.19 16.06 -1.97
N GLU A 42 9.93 15.00 -2.34
CA GLU A 42 9.38 13.90 -3.11
C GLU A 42 8.30 13.18 -2.28
N ILE A 43 7.14 12.96 -2.89
CA ILE A 43 6.03 12.25 -2.27
C ILE A 43 5.79 10.97 -3.06
N VAL A 44 5.81 9.84 -2.36
CA VAL A 44 5.29 8.58 -2.88
C VAL A 44 3.91 8.36 -2.30
N GLU A 45 2.89 8.34 -3.16
CA GLU A 45 1.50 8.09 -2.81
C GLU A 45 1.09 6.70 -3.28
N ILE A 46 0.47 5.93 -2.40
CA ILE A 46 -0.05 4.57 -2.67
C ILE A 46 -1.55 4.57 -2.37
N PRO A 47 -2.42 4.56 -3.39
CA PRO A 47 -3.87 4.47 -3.21
C PRO A 47 -4.30 3.03 -2.90
N GLY A 48 -5.29 2.88 -2.01
CA GLY A 48 -5.85 1.59 -1.62
C GLY A 48 -4.81 0.55 -1.17
N PRO A 49 -3.92 0.88 -0.21
CA PRO A 49 -2.98 -0.11 0.30
C PRO A 49 -3.75 -1.17 1.11
N LEU A 50 -3.35 -2.43 0.96
CA LEU A 50 -4.02 -3.57 1.60
C LEU A 50 -3.17 -4.14 2.74
N LEU A 51 -1.88 -4.33 2.49
CA LEU A 51 -1.00 -5.03 3.43
C LEU A 51 0.34 -4.33 3.56
N LEU A 52 0.86 -4.31 4.79
CA LEU A 52 2.13 -3.66 5.15
C LEU A 52 3.06 -4.64 5.87
N ASN A 53 4.30 -4.71 5.40
CA ASN A 53 5.41 -5.22 6.21
C ASN A 53 6.40 -4.08 6.47
N VAL A 54 6.83 -3.92 7.72
CA VAL A 54 7.92 -3.00 8.09
C VAL A 54 9.18 -3.81 8.37
N SER A 55 10.26 -3.50 7.66
CA SER A 55 11.55 -4.15 7.86
C SER A 55 12.20 -3.69 9.18
N ARG A 56 13.10 -4.51 9.72
CA ARG A 56 13.92 -4.14 10.89
C ARG A 56 14.72 -2.85 10.69
N THR A 57 15.00 -2.47 9.45
CA THR A 57 15.75 -1.26 9.09
C THR A 57 14.86 -0.03 8.82
N GLY A 58 13.54 -0.17 8.97
CA GLY A 58 12.57 0.92 8.78
C GLY A 58 12.08 1.11 7.34
N GLY A 59 12.38 0.19 6.43
CA GLY A 59 11.81 0.18 5.08
C GLY A 59 10.44 -0.48 5.07
N HIS A 60 9.53 -0.02 4.21
CA HIS A 60 8.16 -0.51 4.14
C HIS A 60 7.94 -1.31 2.85
N ARG A 61 7.21 -2.42 2.94
CA ARG A 61 6.65 -3.13 1.79
C ARG A 61 5.15 -3.01 1.84
N VAL A 62 4.54 -2.52 0.77
CA VAL A 62 3.09 -2.30 0.70
C VAL A 62 2.53 -3.02 -0.51
N PHE A 63 1.51 -3.84 -0.31
CA PHE A 63 0.72 -4.42 -1.39
C PHE A 63 -0.56 -3.60 -1.55
N ASP A 64 -0.94 -3.23 -2.77
CA ASP A 64 -2.13 -2.41 -3.05
C ASP A 64 -3.24 -3.16 -3.77
N GLU A 65 -4.42 -2.53 -3.83
CA GLU A 65 -5.62 -3.06 -4.48
C GLU A 65 -5.52 -3.22 -6.01
N ASN A 66 -4.45 -2.71 -6.63
CA ASN A 66 -4.16 -2.93 -8.05
C ASN A 66 -3.21 -4.12 -8.28
N GLY A 67 -2.79 -4.79 -7.20
CA GLY A 67 -1.83 -5.89 -7.25
C GLY A 67 -0.37 -5.44 -7.33
N VAL A 68 -0.07 -4.17 -7.06
CA VAL A 68 1.31 -3.66 -7.08
C VAL A 68 1.96 -3.87 -5.73
N SER A 69 3.17 -4.45 -5.75
CA SER A 69 4.04 -4.59 -4.57
C SER A 69 5.07 -3.46 -4.56
N HIS A 70 4.93 -2.53 -3.62
CA HIS A 70 5.82 -1.38 -3.43
C HIS A 70 6.89 -1.68 -2.40
N TYR A 71 8.13 -1.27 -2.66
CA TYR A 71 9.19 -1.18 -1.64
C TYR A 71 9.59 0.28 -1.44
N ILE A 72 9.32 0.79 -0.25
CA ILE A 72 9.68 2.15 0.16
C ILE A 72 10.89 2.07 1.10
N PRO A 73 12.06 2.55 0.67
CA PRO A 73 13.24 2.53 1.53
C PRO A 73 13.08 3.48 2.72
N LYS A 74 13.92 3.30 3.75
CA LYS A 74 14.07 4.28 4.82
C LYS A 74 14.52 5.65 4.25
N GLY A 75 14.24 6.73 4.98
CA GLY A 75 14.70 8.08 4.62
C GLY A 75 13.56 9.08 4.36
N TRP A 76 12.31 8.62 4.38
CA TRP A 76 11.16 9.51 4.51
C TRP A 76 11.21 10.23 5.87
N ILE A 77 10.78 11.48 5.87
CA ILE A 77 10.73 12.35 7.06
C ILE A 77 9.32 12.42 7.65
N GLU A 78 8.33 12.04 6.87
CA GLU A 78 6.93 11.99 7.28
C GLU A 78 6.25 10.81 6.58
N LEU A 79 5.45 10.10 7.35
CA LEU A 79 4.53 9.07 6.90
C LEU A 79 3.14 9.53 7.33
N SER A 80 2.22 9.62 6.38
CA SER A 80 0.82 9.95 6.63
C SER A 80 -0.10 9.02 5.83
N TRP A 81 -1.33 8.89 6.28
CA TRP A 81 -2.37 8.13 5.59
C TRP A 81 -3.74 8.70 5.89
N VAL A 82 -4.71 8.35 5.07
CA VAL A 82 -6.13 8.67 5.27
C VAL A 82 -6.87 7.36 5.35
N ALA A 83 -7.58 7.12 6.45
CA ALA A 83 -8.49 5.98 6.55
C ALA A 83 -9.76 6.22 5.71
N LYS A 84 -10.36 5.14 5.25
CA LYS A 84 -11.70 5.13 4.65
C LYS A 84 -12.72 5.61 5.68
N ILE A 85 -13.81 6.21 5.22
CA ILE A 85 -14.86 6.75 6.09
C ILE A 85 -15.46 5.61 6.92
N GLY A 86 -15.47 5.79 8.25
CA GLY A 86 -16.01 4.80 9.19
C GLY A 86 -15.04 3.71 9.61
N GLU A 87 -13.85 3.64 8.99
CA GLU A 87 -12.82 2.65 9.32
C GLU A 87 -11.85 3.15 10.40
N ALA A 88 -11.07 2.22 10.95
CA ALA A 88 -10.06 2.53 11.96
C ALA A 88 -8.92 3.38 11.38
N ASN A 89 -8.62 4.51 12.03
CA ASN A 89 -7.50 5.38 11.67
C ASN A 89 -6.13 4.78 11.99
N PHE A 90 -6.05 3.84 12.93
CA PHE A 90 -4.82 3.17 13.34
C PHE A 90 -5.11 1.68 13.53
N VAL A 91 -4.31 0.83 12.90
CA VAL A 91 -4.35 -0.64 13.02
C VAL A 91 -3.12 -1.13 13.80
N LYS A 92 -3.21 -2.33 14.39
CA LYS A 92 -2.19 -2.90 15.29
C LYS A 92 -1.16 -3.77 14.58
#